data_AF-A0A0H2RAQ7-F1
#
_entry.id   AF-A0A0H2RAQ7-F1
#
_cell.length_a   1.000
_cell.length_b   1.000
_cell.length_c   1.000
_cell.angle_alpha   90.00
_cell.angle_beta   90.00
_cell.angle_gamma   90.00
#
_symmetry.space_group_name_H-M   'P 1'
#
loop_
_entity.id
_entity.type
_entity.pdbx_description
1 polymer ?
#
loop_
_entity_poly.entity_id
_entity_poly.type
_entity_poly.pdbx_seq_one_letter_code
_entity_poly.pdbx_strand_id
1 'polypeptide(L)'
;MSTTKFRTDAHGKQSTWCNSYTTQPQDVELNCALPLDELYGSEPYDINFCFPYLPAALCDEKLGVKLVPFIPRLHAETFFRFAVQHPEDFQYTRFPIPRSLEEMLAWFERTCRRNTFNSAFAVLFRDDNGIWIFGGFLMLVACNPESLSADIATGILFHNFRGRSRAREPCSLILRYCLNTPSDEVAGLGLRRVGWHAEAHNYPSQSLALSLGFRLESMRRWSRTVPPGRRGNGKRLRKGDPVHSAGADEVYYTLCWDDWDAFGRNIAKGVFAKEFPVKAKL
;
A
#
# COMPACT_ATOMS: atom_id res chain seq x y z
N MET A 1 -21.33 -34.60 17.51
CA MET A 1 -21.74 -33.83 18.70
C MET A 1 -20.49 -33.22 19.32
N SER A 2 -20.22 -31.93 19.06
CA SER A 2 -19.07 -31.23 19.64
C SER A 2 -19.44 -30.76 21.05
N THR A 3 -18.86 -31.37 22.07
CA THR A 3 -19.05 -30.95 23.47
C THR A 3 -18.27 -29.65 23.69
N THR A 4 -18.99 -28.53 23.72
CA THR A 4 -18.44 -27.23 24.09
C THR A 4 -18.08 -27.27 25.58
N LYS A 5 -16.81 -27.56 25.90
CA LYS A 5 -16.30 -27.48 27.28
C LYS A 5 -16.18 -26.00 27.66
N PHE A 6 -17.08 -25.54 28.51
CA PHE A 6 -16.94 -24.23 29.14
C PHE A 6 -15.69 -24.22 30.03
N ARG A 7 -14.77 -23.27 29.80
CA ARG A 7 -13.64 -23.05 30.71
C ARG A 7 -14.16 -22.44 32.01
N THR A 8 -13.88 -23.10 33.13
CA THR A 8 -14.04 -22.52 34.46
C THR A 8 -12.89 -21.55 34.73
N ASP A 9 -13.17 -20.42 35.35
CA ASP A 9 -12.12 -19.50 35.80
C ASP A 9 -11.31 -20.08 36.97
N ALA A 10 -10.30 -19.36 37.44
CA ALA A 10 -9.43 -19.77 38.54
C ALA A 10 -10.17 -19.99 39.88
N HIS A 11 -11.45 -19.62 39.96
CA HIS A 11 -12.31 -19.77 41.13
C HIS A 11 -13.44 -20.80 40.91
N GLY A 12 -13.38 -21.58 39.83
CA GLY A 12 -14.37 -22.62 39.54
C GLY A 12 -15.71 -22.08 39.03
N LYS A 13 -15.82 -20.77 38.75
CA LYS A 13 -17.05 -20.19 38.20
C LYS A 13 -17.06 -20.38 36.69
N GLN A 14 -18.21 -20.81 36.18
CA GLN A 14 -18.41 -20.97 34.75
C GLN A 14 -18.48 -19.59 34.10
N SER A 15 -17.59 -19.32 33.15
CA SER A 15 -17.57 -18.08 32.38
C SER A 15 -18.87 -17.89 31.59
N THR A 16 -19.49 -16.71 31.66
CA THR A 16 -20.70 -16.37 30.86
C THR A 16 -20.39 -16.03 29.41
N TRP A 17 -19.11 -15.99 29.04
CA TRP A 17 -18.63 -15.81 27.67
C TRP A 17 -17.67 -16.94 27.29
N CYS A 18 -17.70 -17.35 26.02
CA CYS A 18 -16.66 -18.22 25.46
C CYS A 18 -15.97 -17.50 24.32
N ASN A 19 -14.64 -17.68 24.23
CA ASN A 19 -13.91 -17.39 23.01
C ASN A 19 -13.51 -18.74 22.40
N SER A 20 -14.36 -19.26 21.53
CA SER A 20 -14.13 -20.49 20.76
C SER A 20 -13.28 -20.23 19.50
N TYR A 21 -12.76 -19.01 19.33
CA TYR A 21 -11.87 -18.69 18.22
C TYR A 21 -10.66 -19.61 18.25
N THR A 22 -10.59 -20.45 17.23
CA THR A 22 -9.40 -21.22 16.93
C THR A 22 -8.62 -20.41 15.91
N THR A 23 -7.37 -20.07 16.24
CA THR A 23 -6.47 -19.46 15.26
C THR A 23 -6.38 -20.42 14.07
N GLN A 24 -6.94 -20.02 12.94
CA GLN A 24 -6.66 -20.68 11.68
C GLN A 24 -5.14 -20.53 11.46
N PRO A 25 -4.42 -21.60 11.08
CA PRO A 25 -3.02 -21.43 10.73
C PRO A 25 -2.96 -20.41 9.58
N GLN A 26 -2.21 -19.31 9.75
CA GLN A 26 -2.11 -18.22 8.76
C GLN A 26 -1.73 -18.74 7.37
N ASP A 27 -1.12 -19.91 7.32
CA ASP A 27 -0.70 -20.62 6.13
C ASP A 27 -1.85 -21.29 5.35
N VAL A 28 -2.99 -21.66 5.96
CA VAL A 28 -4.01 -22.48 5.28
C VAL A 28 -4.79 -21.70 4.21
N GLU A 29 -5.15 -20.44 4.48
CA GLU A 29 -5.86 -19.59 3.50
C GLU A 29 -4.93 -18.96 2.46
N LEU A 30 -3.65 -18.72 2.80
CA LEU A 30 -2.65 -18.23 1.85
C LEU A 30 -2.09 -19.35 0.95
N ASN A 31 -2.05 -20.60 1.41
CA ASN A 31 -1.48 -21.73 0.65
C ASN A 31 -2.51 -22.55 -0.14
N CYS A 32 -3.82 -22.34 0.05
CA CYS A 32 -4.79 -22.98 -0.83
C CYS A 32 -4.68 -22.33 -2.22
N ALA A 33 -4.23 -23.05 -3.24
CA ALA A 33 -4.12 -22.51 -4.58
C ALA A 33 -5.51 -22.03 -5.04
N LEU A 34 -5.59 -20.78 -5.52
CA LEU A 34 -6.82 -20.29 -6.13
C LEU A 34 -7.00 -20.96 -7.50
N PRO A 35 -8.25 -21.21 -7.93
CA PRO A 35 -8.53 -21.66 -9.29
C PRO A 35 -7.92 -20.72 -10.33
N LEU A 36 -7.35 -21.27 -11.42
CA LEU A 36 -6.64 -20.50 -12.44
C LEU A 36 -7.53 -19.42 -13.10
N ASP A 37 -8.82 -19.71 -13.25
CA ASP A 37 -9.83 -18.81 -13.79
C ASP A 37 -10.15 -17.62 -12.86
N GLU A 38 -9.90 -17.75 -11.56
CA GLU A 38 -10.08 -16.66 -10.59
C GLU A 38 -8.88 -15.71 -10.53
N LEU A 39 -7.66 -16.17 -10.88
CA LEU A 39 -6.41 -15.42 -10.68
C LEU A 39 -6.36 -14.07 -11.40
N TYR A 40 -7.09 -13.93 -12.51
CA TYR A 40 -7.11 -12.72 -13.32
C TYR A 40 -8.35 -11.85 -13.08
N GLY A 41 -9.29 -12.29 -12.24
CA GLY A 41 -10.57 -11.62 -12.02
C GLY A 41 -11.54 -11.73 -13.22
N SER A 42 -12.69 -11.07 -13.12
CA SER A 42 -13.72 -11.04 -14.16
C SER A 42 -13.26 -10.33 -15.44
N GLU A 43 -14.05 -10.46 -16.51
CA GLU A 43 -13.93 -9.66 -17.73
C GLU A 43 -15.30 -9.00 -18.02
N PRO A 44 -15.43 -7.66 -17.96
CA PRO A 44 -14.39 -6.69 -17.62
C PRO A 44 -13.90 -6.85 -16.16
N TYR A 45 -12.66 -6.40 -15.90
CA TYR A 45 -12.07 -6.49 -14.57
C TYR A 45 -12.82 -5.62 -13.56
N ASP A 46 -13.46 -6.25 -12.58
CA ASP A 46 -14.06 -5.55 -11.44
C ASP A 46 -13.00 -5.27 -10.38
N ILE A 47 -12.69 -3.99 -10.19
CA ILE A 47 -11.69 -3.50 -9.22
C ILE A 47 -12.20 -3.70 -7.79
N ASN A 48 -13.53 -3.70 -7.60
CA ASN A 48 -14.19 -3.88 -6.31
C ASN A 48 -13.61 -2.98 -5.20
N PHE A 49 -13.59 -1.66 -5.41
CA PHE A 49 -13.00 -0.67 -4.48
C PHE A 49 -14.04 0.22 -3.82
N CYS A 50 -13.87 0.53 -2.54
CA CYS A 50 -14.83 1.30 -1.74
C CYS A 50 -14.91 2.81 -2.06
N PHE A 51 -14.01 3.35 -2.88
CA PHE A 51 -14.04 4.73 -3.34
C PHE A 51 -14.21 4.84 -4.87
N PRO A 52 -14.84 5.91 -5.38
CA PRO A 52 -15.01 6.09 -6.82
C PRO A 52 -13.66 6.30 -7.51
N TYR A 53 -13.46 5.65 -8.66
CA TYR A 53 -12.29 5.88 -9.51
C TYR A 53 -12.46 7.18 -10.30
N LEU A 54 -11.54 8.14 -10.12
CA LEU A 54 -11.56 9.46 -10.77
C LEU A 54 -10.33 9.62 -11.68
N PRO A 55 -10.38 9.21 -12.97
CA PRO A 55 -9.20 9.19 -13.84
C PRO A 55 -8.58 10.58 -14.06
N ALA A 56 -9.40 11.63 -14.08
CA ALA A 56 -8.90 13.01 -14.23
C ALA A 56 -7.99 13.45 -13.07
N ALA A 57 -8.24 12.98 -11.85
CA ALA A 57 -7.40 13.27 -10.70
C ALA A 57 -6.07 12.52 -10.74
N LEU A 58 -6.07 11.35 -11.39
CA LEU A 58 -4.98 10.39 -11.42
C LEU A 58 -4.14 10.45 -12.71
N CYS A 59 -4.33 11.46 -13.56
CA CYS A 59 -3.54 11.67 -14.78
C CYS A 59 -2.96 13.09 -14.83
N ASP A 60 -1.73 13.22 -15.31
CA ASP A 60 -1.17 14.47 -15.79
C ASP A 60 -0.43 14.23 -17.11
N GLU A 61 -1.06 14.65 -18.22
CA GLU A 61 -0.56 14.46 -19.58
C GLU A 61 0.75 15.23 -19.84
N LYS A 62 0.94 16.39 -19.20
CA LYS A 62 2.15 17.23 -19.36
C LYS A 62 3.33 16.61 -18.64
N LEU A 63 3.09 16.07 -17.44
CA LEU A 63 4.09 15.35 -16.67
C LEU A 63 4.41 13.98 -17.30
N GLY A 64 3.47 13.44 -18.09
CA GLY A 64 3.58 12.11 -18.68
C GLY A 64 3.46 11.03 -17.61
N VAL A 65 2.59 11.22 -16.61
CA VAL A 65 2.37 10.24 -15.53
C VAL A 65 0.88 10.05 -15.33
N LYS A 66 0.45 8.79 -15.22
CA LYS A 66 -0.91 8.47 -14.79
C LYS A 66 -0.96 7.21 -13.94
N LEU A 67 -1.97 7.15 -13.08
CA LEU A 67 -2.30 5.98 -12.28
C LEU A 67 -3.61 5.40 -12.84
N VAL A 68 -3.58 4.12 -13.16
CA VAL A 68 -4.77 3.36 -13.57
C VAL A 68 -4.95 2.20 -12.60
N PRO A 69 -6.16 1.62 -12.45
CA PRO A 69 -6.34 0.42 -11.66
C PRO A 69 -5.39 -0.69 -12.13
N PHE A 70 -4.75 -1.38 -11.19
CA PHE A 70 -3.89 -2.52 -11.53
C PHE A 70 -4.78 -3.67 -12.04
N ILE A 71 -4.83 -3.84 -13.35
CA ILE A 71 -5.48 -4.97 -14.01
C ILE A 71 -4.48 -6.12 -14.16
N PRO A 72 -4.72 -7.30 -13.56
CA PRO A 72 -3.78 -8.43 -13.60
C PRO A 72 -3.37 -8.83 -15.02
N ARG A 73 -4.32 -8.93 -15.96
CA ARG A 73 -4.06 -9.30 -17.36
C ARG A 73 -3.12 -8.34 -18.09
N LEU A 74 -3.05 -7.07 -17.67
CA LEU A 74 -2.23 -6.04 -18.33
C LEU A 74 -0.88 -5.83 -17.66
N HIS A 75 -0.82 -5.98 -16.33
CA HIS A 75 0.32 -5.51 -15.55
C HIS A 75 1.10 -6.62 -14.83
N ALA A 76 0.46 -7.76 -14.53
CA ALA A 76 1.06 -8.78 -13.68
C ALA A 76 2.33 -9.38 -14.28
N GLU A 77 2.34 -9.78 -15.55
CA GLU A 77 3.52 -10.43 -16.12
C GLU A 77 4.77 -9.52 -16.11
N THR A 78 4.60 -8.24 -16.44
CA THR A 78 5.69 -7.25 -16.38
C THR A 78 6.13 -7.01 -14.94
N PHE A 79 5.20 -6.91 -13.99
CA PHE A 79 5.52 -6.78 -12.58
C PHE A 79 6.28 -8.01 -12.03
N PHE A 80 5.86 -9.21 -12.41
CA PHE A 80 6.49 -10.46 -11.98
C PHE A 80 7.93 -10.57 -12.48
N ARG A 81 8.15 -10.29 -13.78
CA ARG A 81 9.50 -10.26 -14.37
C ARG A 81 10.42 -9.30 -13.62
N PHE A 82 9.92 -8.11 -13.29
CA PHE A 82 10.67 -7.15 -12.48
C PHE A 82 10.98 -7.69 -11.08
N ALA A 83 9.98 -8.27 -10.40
CA ALA A 83 10.14 -8.78 -9.03
C ALA A 83 11.18 -9.91 -8.93
N VAL A 84 11.26 -10.77 -9.94
CA VAL A 84 12.26 -11.85 -10.03
C VAL A 84 13.66 -11.31 -10.35
N GLN A 85 13.75 -10.28 -11.20
CA GLN A 85 15.04 -9.67 -11.58
C GLN A 85 15.63 -8.77 -10.50
N HIS A 86 14.78 -8.15 -9.68
CA HIS A 86 15.15 -7.16 -8.67
C HIS A 86 14.56 -7.47 -7.28
N PRO A 87 14.82 -8.65 -6.69
CA PRO A 87 14.25 -9.05 -5.41
C PRO A 87 14.66 -8.12 -4.25
N GLU A 88 15.80 -7.43 -4.35
CA GLU A 88 16.31 -6.46 -3.38
C GLU A 88 15.35 -5.29 -3.12
N ASP A 89 14.52 -4.96 -4.10
CA ASP A 89 13.55 -3.86 -4.03
C ASP A 89 12.39 -4.11 -3.06
N PHE A 90 12.21 -5.38 -2.72
CA PHE A 90 11.13 -5.86 -1.88
C PHE A 90 11.57 -6.01 -0.41
N GLN A 91 12.81 -5.63 -0.08
CA GLN A 91 13.36 -5.82 1.28
C GLN A 91 12.54 -5.10 2.37
N TYR A 92 11.90 -3.98 2.04
CA TYR A 92 11.08 -3.20 2.98
C TYR A 92 9.57 -3.37 2.77
N THR A 93 9.14 -4.12 1.75
CA THR A 93 7.73 -4.19 1.36
C THR A 93 6.99 -5.27 2.15
N ARG A 94 5.67 -5.08 2.31
CA ARG A 94 4.78 -6.13 2.82
C ARG A 94 4.51 -7.22 1.78
N PHE A 95 4.61 -6.86 0.50
CA PHE A 95 4.50 -7.78 -0.61
C PHE A 95 5.65 -8.82 -0.56
N PRO A 96 5.36 -10.13 -0.52
CA PRO A 96 6.38 -11.18 -0.59
C PRO A 96 7.06 -11.18 -1.96
N ILE A 97 8.31 -11.64 -2.05
CA ILE A 97 8.94 -11.83 -3.37
C ILE A 97 8.26 -13.06 -3.95
N PRO A 98 7.55 -12.92 -5.09
CA PRO A 98 6.75 -14.01 -5.62
C PRO A 98 7.67 -15.07 -6.21
N ARG A 99 7.40 -16.34 -5.91
CA ARG A 99 8.13 -17.48 -6.50
C ARG A 99 7.55 -17.89 -7.84
N SER A 100 6.29 -17.56 -8.08
CA SER A 100 5.60 -17.76 -9.36
C SER A 100 4.61 -16.63 -9.65
N LEU A 101 4.19 -16.53 -10.91
CA LEU A 101 3.17 -15.56 -11.34
C LEU A 101 1.83 -15.84 -10.64
N GLU A 102 1.48 -17.11 -10.45
CA GLU A 102 0.25 -17.55 -9.78
C GLU A 102 0.22 -17.13 -8.31
N GLU A 103 1.34 -17.27 -7.58
CA GLU A 103 1.45 -16.81 -6.18
C GLU A 103 1.23 -15.30 -6.08
N MET A 104 1.77 -14.55 -7.04
CA MET A 104 1.57 -13.11 -7.11
C MET A 104 0.13 -12.72 -7.44
N LEU A 105 -0.48 -13.35 -8.44
CA LEU A 105 -1.87 -13.11 -8.82
C LEU A 105 -2.80 -13.41 -7.64
N ALA A 106 -2.56 -14.52 -6.94
CA ALA A 106 -3.32 -14.89 -5.75
C ALA A 106 -3.19 -13.85 -4.64
N TRP A 107 -2.02 -13.23 -4.48
CA TRP A 107 -1.82 -12.14 -3.54
C TRP A 107 -2.66 -10.90 -3.88
N PHE A 108 -2.66 -10.47 -5.16
CA PHE A 108 -3.47 -9.32 -5.60
C PHE A 108 -4.97 -9.60 -5.48
N GLU A 109 -5.39 -10.81 -5.83
CA GLU A 109 -6.77 -11.26 -5.70
C GLU A 109 -7.26 -11.17 -4.25
N ARG A 110 -6.50 -11.70 -3.29
CA ARG A 110 -6.87 -11.69 -1.87
C ARG A 110 -6.72 -10.32 -1.21
N THR A 111 -5.64 -9.62 -1.52
CA THR A 111 -5.26 -8.40 -0.79
C THR A 111 -5.90 -7.15 -1.38
N CYS A 112 -6.25 -7.17 -2.67
CA CYS A 112 -6.88 -6.06 -3.36
C CYS A 112 -8.33 -6.42 -3.75
N ARG A 113 -8.56 -7.24 -4.77
CA ARG A 113 -9.91 -7.40 -5.35
C ARG A 113 -10.94 -7.93 -4.35
N ARG A 114 -10.60 -8.89 -3.49
CA ARG A 114 -11.52 -9.40 -2.45
C ARG A 114 -11.64 -8.48 -1.23
N ASN A 115 -10.73 -7.53 -1.06
CA ASN A 115 -10.73 -6.59 0.04
C ASN A 115 -11.04 -5.18 -0.48
N THR A 116 -12.31 -4.80 -0.40
CA THR A 116 -12.81 -3.51 -0.90
C THR A 116 -12.15 -2.28 -0.29
N PHE A 117 -11.46 -2.44 0.85
CA PHE A 117 -10.73 -1.38 1.55
C PHE A 117 -9.29 -1.21 1.07
N ASN A 118 -8.86 -2.00 0.08
CA ASN A 118 -7.55 -1.92 -0.54
C ASN A 118 -7.69 -1.81 -2.06
N SER A 119 -6.82 -1.02 -2.70
CA SER A 119 -6.74 -0.96 -4.15
C SER A 119 -5.31 -0.70 -4.60
N ALA A 120 -4.89 -1.42 -5.64
CA ALA A 120 -3.61 -1.22 -6.30
C ALA A 120 -3.79 -0.43 -7.59
N PHE A 121 -2.92 0.56 -7.79
CA PHE A 121 -2.88 1.40 -8.97
C PHE A 121 -1.56 1.19 -9.71
N ALA A 122 -1.65 0.74 -10.96
CA ALA A 122 -0.53 0.72 -11.87
C ALA A 122 -0.10 2.15 -12.20
N VAL A 123 1.19 2.43 -12.01
CA VAL A 123 1.82 3.70 -12.36
C VAL A 123 2.39 3.59 -13.77
N LEU A 124 1.90 4.42 -14.67
CA LEU A 124 2.33 4.49 -16.05
C LEU A 124 3.09 5.79 -16.29
N PHE A 125 4.23 5.68 -16.98
CA PHE A 125 5.03 6.82 -17.42
C PHE A 125 5.00 6.89 -18.94
N ARG A 126 4.91 8.09 -19.50
CA ARG A 126 5.00 8.33 -20.94
C ARG A 126 6.46 8.41 -21.35
N ASP A 127 6.85 7.64 -22.36
CA ASP A 127 8.19 7.71 -22.96
C ASP A 127 8.31 8.85 -23.98
N ASP A 128 9.50 8.99 -24.56
CA ASP A 128 9.80 10.04 -25.55
C ASP A 128 9.02 9.88 -26.86
N ASN A 129 8.53 8.67 -27.16
CA ASN A 129 7.67 8.38 -28.31
C ASN A 129 6.18 8.59 -27.99
N GLY A 130 5.85 9.02 -26.77
CA GLY A 130 4.49 9.24 -26.32
C GLY A 130 3.75 7.98 -25.87
N ILE A 131 4.43 6.84 -25.74
CA ILE A 131 3.88 5.53 -25.35
C ILE A 131 3.84 5.42 -23.83
N TRP A 132 2.73 4.90 -23.29
CA TRP A 132 2.59 4.65 -21.85
C TRP A 132 3.24 3.32 -21.46
N ILE A 133 4.22 3.38 -20.56
CA ILE A 133 4.99 2.25 -20.06
C ILE A 133 4.67 2.02 -18.59
N PHE A 134 4.41 0.76 -18.24
CA PHE A 134 4.19 0.36 -16.85
C PHE A 134 5.49 0.43 -16.05
N GLY A 135 5.48 1.27 -15.01
CA GLY A 135 6.65 1.58 -14.21
C GLY A 135 6.57 1.10 -12.75
N GLY A 136 5.54 0.33 -12.40
CA GLY A 136 5.33 -0.17 -11.04
C GLY A 136 3.95 0.16 -10.51
N PHE A 137 3.71 0.07 -9.19
CA PHE A 137 2.41 0.35 -8.60
C PHE A 137 2.48 1.08 -7.26
N LEU A 138 1.37 1.69 -6.89
CA LEU A 138 1.08 2.23 -5.55
C LEU A 138 -0.21 1.60 -5.02
N MET A 139 -0.34 1.45 -3.70
CA MET A 139 -1.60 0.99 -3.11
C MET A 139 -2.17 2.00 -2.14
N LEU A 140 -3.50 2.10 -2.16
CA LEU A 140 -4.28 2.58 -1.03
C LEU A 140 -4.74 1.36 -0.24
N VAL A 141 -4.55 1.40 1.07
CA VAL A 141 -4.98 0.34 2.00
C VAL A 141 -5.69 0.95 3.19
N ALA A 142 -6.41 0.10 3.94
CA ALA A 142 -7.17 0.53 5.12
C ALA A 142 -8.08 1.74 4.80
N CYS A 143 -8.62 1.74 3.58
CA CYS A 143 -9.56 2.75 3.13
C CYS A 143 -10.82 2.66 3.97
N ASN A 144 -11.30 3.79 4.47
CA ASN A 144 -12.45 3.86 5.33
C ASN A 144 -13.36 5.02 4.87
N PRO A 145 -14.48 4.72 4.20
CA PRO A 145 -15.46 5.72 3.79
C PRO A 145 -16.14 6.46 4.94
N GLU A 146 -16.28 5.84 6.12
CA GLU A 146 -16.92 6.44 7.28
C GLU A 146 -16.04 7.54 7.90
N SER A 147 -14.75 7.25 8.09
CA SER A 147 -13.79 8.22 8.63
C SER A 147 -13.13 9.10 7.56
N LEU A 148 -13.47 8.89 6.28
CA LEU A 148 -12.89 9.57 5.12
C LEU A 148 -11.36 9.51 5.16
N SER A 149 -10.80 8.30 5.20
CA SER A 149 -9.36 8.13 5.27
C SER A 149 -8.86 6.96 4.44
N ALA A 150 -7.60 7.02 4.04
CA ALA A 150 -6.88 5.93 3.40
C ALA A 150 -5.41 5.98 3.81
N ASP A 151 -4.69 4.88 3.68
CA ASP A 151 -3.25 4.88 3.86
C ASP A 151 -2.57 4.50 2.53
N ILE A 152 -1.56 5.26 2.14
CA ILE A 152 -0.62 4.84 1.11
C ILE A 152 0.28 3.79 1.75
N ALA A 153 0.18 2.56 1.27
CA ALA A 153 1.07 1.48 1.63
C ALA A 153 1.66 0.85 0.38
N THR A 154 2.85 0.25 0.52
CA THR A 154 3.48 -0.59 -0.50
C THR A 154 3.47 0.04 -1.89
N GLY A 155 4.45 0.91 -2.15
CA GLY A 155 4.75 1.42 -3.48
C GLY A 155 6.05 0.84 -4.00
N ILE A 156 6.04 0.30 -5.22
CA ILE A 156 7.26 -0.11 -5.93
C ILE A 156 7.22 0.57 -7.29
N LEU A 157 8.11 1.52 -7.51
CA LEU A 157 8.47 1.96 -8.84
C LEU A 157 9.66 1.14 -9.33
N PHE A 158 9.75 0.82 -10.61
CA PHE A 158 10.90 0.11 -11.16
C PHE A 158 12.12 1.01 -11.20
N HIS A 159 13.32 0.42 -11.19
CA HIS A 159 14.60 1.13 -11.17
C HIS A 159 14.69 2.27 -12.19
N ASN A 160 14.25 2.03 -13.43
CA ASN A 160 14.27 3.03 -14.51
C ASN A 160 13.33 4.22 -14.28
N PHE A 161 12.41 4.10 -13.32
CA PHE A 161 11.46 5.14 -12.91
C PHE A 161 11.73 5.64 -11.48
N ARG A 162 12.90 5.33 -10.90
CA ARG A 162 13.35 5.86 -9.61
C ARG A 162 14.29 7.04 -9.79
N GLY A 163 14.18 8.01 -8.88
CA GLY A 163 14.98 9.23 -8.86
C GLY A 163 14.33 10.28 -7.95
N ARG A 164 15.06 11.35 -7.59
CA ARG A 164 14.58 12.37 -6.62
C ARG A 164 13.23 13.00 -6.99
N SER A 165 12.91 13.09 -8.29
CA SER A 165 11.66 13.68 -8.79
C SER A 165 10.58 12.65 -9.11
N ARG A 166 10.94 11.53 -9.76
CA ARG A 166 9.96 10.60 -10.37
C ARG A 166 9.01 9.92 -9.38
N ALA A 167 9.44 9.66 -8.14
CA ALA A 167 8.56 9.05 -7.14
C ALA A 167 7.52 10.03 -6.57
N ARG A 168 7.84 11.33 -6.57
CA ARG A 168 6.92 12.39 -6.11
C ARG A 168 5.76 12.58 -7.08
N GLU A 169 5.97 12.34 -8.37
CA GLU A 169 4.98 12.52 -9.44
C GLU A 169 3.70 11.68 -9.19
N PRO A 170 3.77 10.33 -9.16
CA PRO A 170 2.57 9.52 -8.93
C PRO A 170 2.03 9.66 -7.49
N CYS A 171 2.89 9.92 -6.51
CA CYS A 171 2.43 10.17 -5.14
C CYS A 171 1.65 11.50 -5.03
N SER A 172 2.03 12.54 -5.78
CA SER A 172 1.30 13.81 -5.80
C SER A 172 -0.06 13.65 -6.49
N LEU A 173 -0.14 12.81 -7.53
CA LEU A 173 -1.40 12.47 -8.19
C LEU A 173 -2.35 11.71 -7.25
N ILE A 174 -1.85 10.71 -6.52
CA ILE A 174 -2.71 9.95 -5.60
C ILE A 174 -3.14 10.80 -4.40
N LEU A 175 -2.29 11.71 -3.91
CA LEU A 175 -2.66 12.71 -2.89
C LEU A 175 -3.75 13.66 -3.39
N ARG A 176 -3.60 14.18 -4.62
CA ARG A 176 -4.63 15.02 -5.26
C ARG A 176 -5.96 14.27 -5.36
N TYR A 177 -5.93 13.01 -5.79
CA TYR A 177 -7.11 12.15 -5.82
C TYR A 177 -7.75 11.96 -4.44
N CYS A 178 -6.95 11.71 -3.41
CA CYS A 178 -7.47 11.51 -2.06
C CYS A 178 -8.01 12.79 -1.41
N LEU A 179 -7.28 13.91 -1.49
CA LEU A 179 -7.51 15.08 -0.63
C LEU A 179 -8.25 16.23 -1.31
N ASN A 180 -8.25 16.32 -2.65
CA ASN A 180 -9.12 17.30 -3.31
C ASN A 180 -10.58 16.98 -3.02
N THR A 181 -11.39 18.02 -2.90
CA THR A 181 -12.84 17.85 -2.72
C THR A 181 -13.53 17.51 -4.04
N PRO A 182 -14.76 16.97 -4.01
CA PRO A 182 -15.54 16.78 -5.23
C PRO A 182 -15.83 18.08 -6.01
N SER A 183 -15.76 19.24 -5.35
CA SER A 183 -16.00 20.56 -5.95
C SER A 183 -14.75 21.27 -6.47
N ASP A 184 -13.55 20.70 -6.26
CA ASP A 184 -12.32 21.27 -6.81
C ASP A 184 -12.31 21.15 -8.35
N GLU A 185 -11.60 22.06 -9.03
CA GLU A 185 -11.45 22.05 -10.51
C GLU A 185 -11.01 20.68 -11.04
N VAL A 186 -10.06 20.05 -10.34
CA VAL A 186 -9.76 18.62 -10.50
C VAL A 186 -10.36 17.90 -9.30
N ALA A 187 -11.54 17.33 -9.47
CA ALA A 187 -12.27 16.67 -8.39
C ALA A 187 -11.46 15.54 -7.75
N GLY A 188 -11.55 15.42 -6.42
CA GLY A 188 -11.02 14.29 -5.65
C GLY A 188 -12.08 13.67 -4.75
N LEU A 189 -11.62 12.80 -3.84
CA LEU A 189 -12.47 12.05 -2.91
C LEU A 189 -12.92 12.87 -1.69
N GLY A 190 -12.23 13.95 -1.34
CA GLY A 190 -12.49 14.75 -0.14
C GLY A 190 -12.15 14.01 1.15
N LEU A 191 -11.13 13.15 1.14
CA LEU A 191 -10.67 12.46 2.35
C LEU A 191 -10.13 13.47 3.37
N ARG A 192 -10.37 13.19 4.64
CA ARG A 192 -9.86 13.97 5.79
C ARG A 192 -8.42 13.66 6.13
N ARG A 193 -7.97 12.43 5.86
CA ARG A 193 -6.64 11.95 6.26
C ARG A 193 -6.09 10.93 5.27
N VAL A 194 -4.84 11.13 4.86
CA VAL A 194 -4.04 10.13 4.18
C VAL A 194 -2.87 9.73 5.07
N GLY A 195 -2.71 8.44 5.35
CA GLY A 195 -1.54 7.90 6.04
C GLY A 195 -0.44 7.44 5.09
N TRP A 196 0.78 7.30 5.60
CA TRP A 196 1.92 6.73 4.89
C TRP A 196 2.69 5.79 5.81
N HIS A 197 2.89 4.56 5.36
CA HIS A 197 3.68 3.56 6.09
C HIS A 197 5.09 3.45 5.51
N ALA A 198 6.10 3.65 6.35
CA ALA A 198 7.49 3.36 6.00
C ALA A 198 8.11 2.42 7.03
N GLU A 199 8.82 1.38 6.58
CA GLU A 199 9.64 0.58 7.51
C GLU A 199 10.72 1.50 8.13
N ALA A 200 11.04 1.27 9.41
CA ALA A 200 11.88 2.17 10.20
C ALA A 200 13.30 2.41 9.64
N HIS A 201 13.84 1.50 8.85
CA HIS A 201 15.12 1.61 8.16
C HIS A 201 14.99 2.03 6.69
N ASN A 202 13.77 2.17 6.16
CA ASN A 202 13.52 2.68 4.81
C ASN A 202 13.53 4.22 4.78
N TYR A 203 14.70 4.80 5.03
CA TYR A 203 14.91 6.26 5.00
C TYR A 203 14.49 6.93 3.67
N PRO A 204 14.67 6.30 2.48
CA PRO A 204 14.16 6.88 1.24
C PRO A 204 12.64 7.08 1.24
N SER A 205 11.86 6.09 1.70
CA SER A 205 10.39 6.20 1.80
C SER A 205 9.97 7.26 2.83
N GLN A 206 10.66 7.31 3.98
CA GLN A 206 10.45 8.34 5.00
C GLN A 206 10.72 9.74 4.45
N SER A 207 11.84 9.92 3.74
CA SER A 207 12.19 11.19 3.09
C SER A 207 11.17 11.59 2.04
N LEU A 208 10.64 10.63 1.26
CA LEU A 208 9.62 10.90 0.24
C LEU A 208 8.33 11.42 0.88
N ALA A 209 7.83 10.78 1.94
CA ALA A 209 6.64 11.21 2.67
C ALA A 209 6.78 12.65 3.19
N LEU A 210 7.87 12.94 3.92
CA LEU A 210 8.15 14.29 4.44
C LEU A 210 8.23 15.33 3.31
N SER A 211 8.83 14.95 2.18
CA SER A 211 8.97 15.83 1.03
C SER A 211 7.63 16.18 0.35
N LEU A 212 6.57 15.41 0.61
CA LEU A 212 5.22 15.62 0.10
C LEU A 212 4.31 16.32 1.13
N GLY A 213 4.88 16.77 2.26
CA GLY A 213 4.14 17.51 3.29
C GLY A 213 3.55 16.64 4.40
N PHE A 214 3.74 15.32 4.38
CA PHE A 214 3.33 14.48 5.49
C PHE A 214 4.08 14.83 6.78
N ARG A 215 3.42 14.62 7.92
CA ARG A 215 3.96 14.83 9.27
C ARG A 215 4.10 13.50 10.00
N LEU A 216 5.14 13.39 10.82
CA LEU A 216 5.36 12.20 11.66
C LEU A 216 4.27 12.13 12.74
N GLU A 217 3.56 11.01 12.84
CA GLU A 217 2.53 10.80 13.86
C GLU A 217 2.93 9.74 14.88
N SER A 218 3.53 8.62 14.45
CA SER A 218 3.93 7.57 15.39
C SER A 218 5.04 6.63 14.89
N MET A 219 5.62 5.88 15.82
CA MET A 219 6.44 4.70 15.56
C MET A 219 5.76 3.44 16.11
N ARG A 220 5.37 2.55 15.21
CA ARG A 220 4.72 1.27 15.50
C ARG A 220 5.78 0.18 15.64
N ARG A 221 6.24 -0.07 16.86
CA ARG A 221 7.19 -1.15 17.17
C ARG A 221 6.52 -2.52 16.99
N TRP A 222 7.22 -3.47 16.37
CA TRP A 222 6.68 -4.81 16.08
C TRP A 222 5.37 -4.77 15.28
N SER A 223 5.25 -3.84 14.33
CA SER A 223 4.02 -3.62 13.55
C SER A 223 3.63 -4.82 12.69
N ARG A 224 4.61 -5.62 12.26
CA ARG A 224 4.39 -6.85 11.50
C ARG A 224 5.52 -7.85 11.70
N THR A 225 5.23 -9.09 11.37
CA THR A 225 6.24 -10.15 11.21
C THR A 225 6.96 -9.96 9.87
N VAL A 226 8.18 -10.48 9.80
CA VAL A 226 9.01 -10.46 8.61
C VAL A 226 9.23 -11.90 8.17
N PRO A 227 9.01 -12.25 6.89
CA PRO A 227 9.31 -13.59 6.39
C PRO A 227 10.80 -13.96 6.60
N PRO A 228 11.12 -15.26 6.75
CA PRO A 228 12.50 -15.72 6.79
C PRO A 228 13.33 -15.19 5.61
N GLY A 229 14.59 -14.86 5.87
CA GLY A 229 15.51 -14.35 4.84
C GLY A 229 15.39 -12.84 4.54
N ARG A 230 14.44 -12.13 5.15
CA ARG A 230 14.34 -10.67 5.05
C ARG A 230 14.88 -9.96 6.29
N ARG A 231 15.31 -8.71 6.10
CA ARG A 231 15.79 -7.86 7.18
C ARG A 231 14.64 -7.51 8.13
N GLY A 232 14.79 -7.92 9.39
CA GLY A 232 13.92 -7.47 10.49
C GLY A 232 14.45 -6.23 11.20
N ASN A 233 13.79 -5.85 12.29
CA ASN A 233 14.12 -4.71 13.13
C ASN A 233 15.38 -4.88 14.01
N GLY A 234 16.12 -5.99 13.85
CA GLY A 234 17.35 -6.29 14.59
C GLY A 234 17.16 -6.62 16.07
N LYS A 235 15.91 -6.77 16.55
CA LYS A 235 15.62 -7.06 17.96
C LYS A 235 15.57 -8.56 18.21
N ARG A 236 16.04 -8.98 19.38
CA ARG A 236 15.96 -10.38 19.83
C ARG A 236 14.49 -10.81 20.03
N LEU A 237 14.21 -12.06 19.70
CA LEU A 237 12.92 -12.69 20.03
C LEU A 237 12.84 -12.98 21.54
N ARG A 238 11.62 -12.95 22.07
CA ARG A 238 11.35 -13.40 23.45
C ARG A 238 11.41 -14.93 23.53
N LYS A 239 11.73 -15.46 24.72
CA LYS A 239 11.65 -16.91 24.97
C LYS A 239 10.20 -17.37 24.77
N GLY A 240 10.01 -18.41 23.96
CA GLY A 240 8.68 -18.92 23.62
C GLY A 240 7.86 -18.01 22.71
N ASP A 241 8.51 -17.18 21.87
CA ASP A 241 7.79 -16.41 20.86
C ASP A 241 7.05 -17.34 19.89
N PRO A 242 5.71 -17.21 19.73
CA PRO A 242 4.92 -18.19 18.99
C PRO A 242 5.13 -18.15 17.47
N VAL A 243 5.65 -17.05 16.92
CA VAL A 243 5.87 -16.90 15.47
C VAL A 243 7.30 -17.26 15.09
N HIS A 244 8.24 -17.25 16.04
CA HIS A 244 9.64 -17.59 15.83
C HIS A 244 10.30 -16.81 14.67
N SER A 245 9.80 -15.61 14.37
CA SER A 245 10.30 -14.76 13.27
C SER A 245 10.53 -13.32 13.70
N ALA A 246 11.46 -12.65 13.03
CA ALA A 246 11.77 -11.25 13.28
C ALA A 246 10.56 -10.34 13.03
N GLY A 247 10.49 -9.23 13.77
CA GLY A 247 9.51 -8.18 13.53
C GLY A 247 10.05 -7.07 12.63
N ALA A 248 9.16 -6.24 12.10
CA ALA A 248 9.49 -4.94 11.52
C ALA A 248 8.84 -3.83 12.35
N ASP A 249 9.57 -2.73 12.51
CA ASP A 249 9.03 -1.50 13.05
C ASP A 249 8.60 -0.60 11.88
N GLU A 250 7.52 0.14 12.06
CA GLU A 250 7.01 1.06 11.03
C GLU A 250 6.91 2.47 11.59
N VAL A 251 7.34 3.44 10.80
CA VAL A 251 7.11 4.86 11.05
C VAL A 251 5.88 5.26 10.24
N TYR A 252 4.94 5.89 10.92
CA TYR A 252 3.67 6.30 10.36
C TYR A 252 3.61 7.82 10.24
N TYR A 253 3.32 8.28 9.04
CA TYR A 253 3.14 9.70 8.74
C TYR A 253 1.72 9.96 8.28
N THR A 254 1.24 11.18 8.47
CA THR A 254 -0.10 11.59 8.04
C THR A 254 -0.10 12.95 7.36
N LEU A 255 -1.03 13.10 6.43
CA LEU A 255 -1.38 14.36 5.80
C LEU A 255 -2.89 14.51 5.89
N CYS A 256 -3.34 15.48 6.67
CA CYS A 256 -4.76 15.78 6.86
C CYS A 256 -5.21 16.86 5.86
N TRP A 257 -6.53 16.99 5.69
CA TRP A 257 -7.13 17.94 4.74
C TRP A 257 -6.77 19.40 5.04
N ASP A 258 -6.59 19.75 6.32
CA ASP A 258 -6.19 21.08 6.76
C ASP A 258 -4.74 21.39 6.39
N ASP A 259 -3.83 20.42 6.55
CA ASP A 259 -2.46 20.51 6.03
C ASP A 259 -2.43 20.56 4.48
N TRP A 260 -3.33 19.83 3.81
CA TRP A 260 -3.49 19.88 2.36
C TRP A 260 -3.86 21.26 1.86
N ASP A 261 -4.86 21.89 2.46
CA ASP A 261 -5.30 23.24 2.10
C ASP A 261 -4.28 24.31 2.49
N ALA A 262 -3.60 24.15 3.64
CA ALA A 262 -2.59 25.09 4.09
C ALA A 262 -1.33 25.09 3.20
N PHE A 263 -0.83 23.92 2.79
CA PHE A 263 0.41 23.83 2.02
C PHE A 263 0.54 22.61 1.11
N GLY A 264 -0.05 21.45 1.45
CA GLY A 264 0.14 20.20 0.72
C GLY A 264 -0.25 20.30 -0.76
N ARG A 265 -1.35 21.00 -1.05
CA ARG A 265 -1.82 21.25 -2.42
C ARG A 265 -0.79 22.03 -3.24
N ASN A 266 -0.12 23.01 -2.64
CA ASN A 266 0.91 23.80 -3.32
C ASN A 266 2.19 22.98 -3.55
N ILE A 267 2.54 22.07 -2.64
CA ILE A 267 3.64 21.10 -2.85
C ILE A 267 3.33 20.22 -4.06
N ALA A 268 2.12 19.65 -4.14
CA ALA A 268 1.71 18.83 -5.29
C ALA A 268 1.73 19.63 -6.59
N LYS A 269 1.23 20.87 -6.59
CA LYS A 269 1.30 21.79 -7.74
C LYS A 269 2.75 22.06 -8.18
N GLY A 270 3.67 22.29 -7.24
CA GLY A 270 5.10 22.44 -7.55
C GLY A 270 5.69 21.20 -8.23
N VAL A 271 5.30 19.99 -7.80
CA VAL A 271 5.67 18.75 -8.48
C VAL A 271 5.14 18.72 -9.91
N PHE A 272 3.86 19.06 -10.14
CA PHE A 272 3.26 19.08 -11.48
C PHE A 272 3.90 20.14 -12.40
N ALA A 273 4.27 21.29 -11.84
CA ALA A 273 4.97 22.35 -12.56
C ALA A 273 6.47 22.06 -12.78
N LYS A 274 7.02 20.98 -12.20
CA LYS A 274 8.46 20.70 -12.08
C LYS A 274 9.24 21.83 -11.38
N GLU A 275 8.55 22.61 -10.56
CA GLU A 275 9.10 23.65 -9.71
C GLU A 275 9.49 23.05 -8.36
N PHE A 276 10.77 22.72 -8.20
CA PHE A 276 11.27 22.20 -6.92
C PHE A 276 11.78 23.37 -6.07
N PRO A 277 11.23 23.59 -4.85
CA PRO A 277 11.74 24.64 -4.00
C PRO A 277 13.21 24.38 -3.65
N VAL A 278 14.03 25.42 -3.77
CA VAL A 278 15.42 25.43 -3.29
C VAL A 278 15.37 25.12 -1.80
N LYS A 279 16.02 24.04 -1.37
CA LYS A 279 16.10 23.67 0.05
C LYS A 279 16.58 24.88 0.85
N ALA A 280 15.73 25.39 1.75
CA ALA A 280 16.20 26.24 2.83
C ALA A 280 17.26 25.43 3.60
N LYS A 281 18.48 25.98 3.69
CA LYS A 281 19.49 25.45 4.61
C LYS A 281 18.93 25.61 6.01
N LEU A 282 18.62 24.49 6.66
CA LEU A 282 18.54 24.42 8.12
C LEU A 282 19.96 24.43 8.68
#